data_AF-A0A542EH94-F1
#
_entry.id   AF-A0A542EH94-F1
#
_cell.length_a   1.000
_cell.length_b   1.000
_cell.length_c   1.000
_cell.angle_alpha   90.00
_cell.angle_beta   90.00
_cell.angle_gamma   90.00
#
_symmetry.space_group_name_H-M   'P 1'
#
loop_
_entity.id
_entity.type
_entity.pdbx_description
1 polymer ?
#
loop_
_entity_poly.entity_id
_entity_poly.type
_entity_poly.pdbx_seq_one_letter_code
_entity_poly.pdbx_strand_id
1 'polypeptide(L)'
;MWFEPNADKRVGVDTDAARLVTASALARAIMRKIKATRWSEVLESGVPEPIHLTAAQIRLLDEHGSVLAYLGPKSKILACPECGRWMIAAGTMPKKCSSSLDCAAELIKMVDFKLAKVPPDLDL
;
A
#
# COMPACT_ATOMS: atom_id res chain seq x y z
N MET A 1 4.00 -23.48 -0.27
CA MET A 1 2.63 -23.11 0.14
C MET A 1 2.22 -21.89 -0.65
N TRP A 2 1.21 -22.05 -1.50
CA TRP A 2 0.72 -21.01 -2.40
C TRP A 2 -0.31 -20.16 -1.66
N PHE A 3 -0.17 -18.83 -1.72
CA PHE A 3 -1.22 -17.91 -1.31
C PHE A 3 -2.29 -17.92 -2.40
N GLU A 4 -3.52 -18.33 -2.08
CA GLU A 4 -4.67 -18.13 -2.95
C GLU A 4 -5.24 -16.73 -2.67
N PRO A 5 -5.07 -15.75 -3.59
CA PRO A 5 -5.76 -14.48 -3.48
C PRO A 5 -7.25 -14.72 -3.67
N ASN A 6 -8.03 -14.32 -2.67
CA ASN A 6 -9.48 -14.35 -2.70
C ASN A 6 -9.95 -13.64 -3.97
N ALA A 7 -10.66 -14.38 -4.82
CA ALA A 7 -11.07 -14.02 -6.16
C ALA A 7 -12.15 -12.94 -6.15
N ASP A 8 -11.77 -11.70 -5.86
CA ASP A 8 -12.52 -10.52 -6.26
C ASP A 8 -11.74 -9.80 -7.36
N LYS A 9 -12.41 -9.62 -8.50
CA LYS A 9 -11.81 -9.40 -9.81
C LYS A 9 -10.92 -8.15 -9.85
N ARG A 10 -9.72 -8.32 -10.45
CA ARG A 10 -8.71 -7.32 -10.88
C ARG A 10 -7.51 -7.06 -9.95
N VAL A 11 -6.74 -8.08 -9.62
CA VAL A 11 -5.31 -7.88 -9.26
C VAL A 11 -4.47 -8.96 -9.95
N GLY A 12 -4.44 -8.90 -11.28
CA GLY A 12 -3.76 -9.89 -12.12
C GLY A 12 -2.57 -9.33 -12.91
N VAL A 13 -2.00 -8.18 -12.51
CA VAL A 13 -0.80 -7.65 -13.15
C VAL A 13 0.13 -7.10 -12.08
N ASP A 14 1.29 -7.75 -11.90
CA ASP A 14 2.43 -7.29 -11.09
C ASP A 14 3.04 -6.03 -11.73
N THR A 15 2.24 -4.96 -11.80
CA THR A 15 2.69 -3.65 -12.23
C THR A 15 3.30 -2.90 -11.05
N ASP A 16 4.21 -1.99 -11.34
CA ASP A 16 4.72 -1.04 -10.36
C ASP A 16 3.56 -0.28 -9.66
N ALA A 17 2.49 0.04 -10.39
CA ALA A 17 1.28 0.62 -9.85
C ALA A 17 0.60 -0.27 -8.78
N ALA A 18 0.46 -1.58 -9.05
CA ALA A 18 -0.10 -2.52 -8.08
C ALA A 18 0.81 -2.70 -6.86
N ARG A 19 2.13 -2.70 -7.06
CA ARG A 19 3.12 -2.78 -5.98
C ARG A 19 3.08 -1.54 -5.08
N LEU A 20 3.05 -0.35 -5.66
CA LEU A 20 2.92 0.91 -4.93
C LEU A 20 1.63 0.98 -4.12
N VAL A 21 0.50 0.59 -4.72
CA VAL A 21 -0.79 0.57 -4.03
C VAL A 21 -0.80 -0.43 -2.88
N THR A 22 -0.18 -1.60 -3.07
CA THR A 22 0.00 -2.62 -2.02
C THR A 22 0.89 -2.10 -0.89
N ALA A 23 2.04 -1.49 -1.21
CA ALA A 23 2.97 -0.89 -0.25
C ALA A 23 2.25 0.17 0.60
N SER A 24 1.48 1.03 -0.06
CA SER A 24 0.68 2.07 0.58
C SER A 24 -0.36 1.48 1.53
N ALA A 25 -1.04 0.40 1.11
CA ALA A 25 -2.06 -0.27 1.90
C ALA A 25 -1.47 -0.91 3.16
N LEU A 26 -0.32 -1.56 3.02
CA LEU A 26 0.46 -2.15 4.11
C LEU A 26 0.91 -1.05 5.10
N ALA A 27 1.55 0.00 4.59
CA ALA A 27 1.99 1.14 5.40
C ALA A 27 0.84 1.75 6.22
N ARG A 28 -0.32 1.94 5.60
CA ARG A 28 -1.51 2.46 6.28
C ARG A 28 -2.08 1.49 7.32
N ALA A 29 -1.95 0.19 7.12
CA ALA A 29 -2.37 -0.79 8.12
C ALA A 29 -1.46 -0.71 9.36
N ILE A 30 -0.15 -0.57 9.17
CA ILE A 30 0.83 -0.36 10.25
C ILE A 30 0.53 0.95 10.99
N MET A 31 0.38 2.07 10.26
CA MET A 31 0.04 3.36 10.86
C MET A 31 -1.22 3.29 11.72
N ARG A 32 -2.29 2.63 11.23
CA ARG A 32 -3.53 2.42 11.99
C ARG A 32 -3.31 1.60 13.26
N LYS A 33 -2.46 0.57 13.19
CA LYS A 33 -2.17 -0.31 14.32
C LYS A 33 -1.44 0.43 15.44
N ILE A 34 -0.54 1.34 15.09
CA ILE A 34 0.28 2.10 16.04
C ILE A 34 -0.26 3.50 16.32
N LYS A 35 -1.39 3.86 15.70
CA LYS A 35 -2.03 5.18 15.75
C LYS A 35 -1.15 6.34 15.24
N ALA A 36 -0.22 6.05 14.33
CA ALA A 36 0.57 7.08 13.66
C ALA A 36 -0.29 7.85 12.65
N THR A 37 -0.07 9.16 12.58
CA THR A 37 -0.77 10.04 11.64
C THR A 37 -0.01 10.20 10.33
N ARG A 38 1.30 9.96 10.36
CA ARG A 38 2.22 10.04 9.21
C ARG A 38 3.13 8.83 9.16
N TRP A 39 3.60 8.47 7.96
CA TRP A 39 4.53 7.36 7.80
C TRP A 39 5.89 7.62 8.48
N SER A 40 6.35 8.87 8.51
CA SER A 40 7.60 9.25 9.20
C SER A 40 7.60 8.88 10.69
N GLU A 41 6.46 9.00 11.37
CA GLU A 41 6.33 8.62 12.79
C GLU A 41 6.56 7.11 13.01
N VAL A 42 6.19 6.28 12.02
CA VAL A 42 6.45 4.83 12.04
C VAL A 42 7.95 4.57 11.89
N LEU A 43 8.63 5.30 11.00
CA LEU A 43 10.07 5.16 10.79
C LEU A 43 10.88 5.57 12.02
N GLU A 44 10.45 6.62 12.73
CA GLU A 44 11.09 7.10 13.96
C GLU A 44 10.85 6.16 15.15
N SER A 45 9.63 5.64 15.28
CA SER A 45 9.24 4.79 16.43
C SER A 45 9.59 3.31 16.22
N GLY A 46 9.90 2.92 14.98
CA GLY A 46 9.96 1.52 14.58
C GLY A 46 8.57 0.88 14.45
N VAL A 47 8.54 -0.28 13.82
CA VAL A 47 7.34 -1.13 13.77
C VAL A 47 7.26 -1.91 15.09
N PRO A 48 6.24 -1.70 15.94
CA PRO A 48 6.16 -2.35 17.23
C PRO A 48 5.72 -3.81 17.10
N GLU A 49 6.26 -4.65 17.98
CA GLU A 49 5.73 -6.00 18.22
C GLU A 49 4.24 -5.94 18.60
N PRO A 50 3.38 -6.86 18.12
CA PRO A 50 3.65 -8.12 17.41
C PRO A 50 3.53 -8.02 15.86
N ILE A 51 3.82 -6.86 15.25
CA ILE A 51 3.70 -6.71 13.80
C ILE A 51 4.94 -7.31 13.14
N HIS A 52 4.85 -8.57 12.72
CA HIS A 52 5.89 -9.20 11.91
C HIS A 52 5.66 -8.91 10.43
N LEU A 53 6.67 -8.34 9.78
CA LEU A 53 6.70 -8.14 8.34
C LEU A 53 7.61 -9.19 7.71
N THR A 54 7.16 -9.79 6.61
CA THR A 54 8.02 -10.69 5.83
C THR A 54 9.10 -9.89 5.10
N ALA A 55 10.22 -10.52 4.74
CA ALA A 55 11.28 -9.86 3.97
C ALA A 55 10.77 -9.24 2.66
N ALA A 56 9.77 -9.86 2.01
CA ALA A 56 9.14 -9.32 0.81
C ALA A 56 8.32 -8.05 1.10
N GLN A 57 7.63 -8.00 2.25
CA GLN A 57 6.87 -6.82 2.68
C GLN A 57 7.79 -5.66 3.06
N ILE A 58 8.89 -5.94 3.75
CA ILE A 58 9.91 -4.93 4.09
C ILE A 58 10.49 -4.34 2.81
N ARG A 59 10.94 -5.19 1.87
CA ARG A 59 11.47 -4.73 0.58
C ARG A 59 10.47 -3.88 -0.19
N LEU A 60 9.19 -4.26 -0.19
CA LEU A 60 8.13 -3.51 -0.86
C LEU A 60 7.90 -2.12 -0.22
N LEU A 61 8.01 -2.01 1.11
CA LEU A 61 7.93 -0.71 1.80
C LEU A 61 9.15 0.16 1.50
N ASP A 62 10.35 -0.43 1.46
CA ASP A 62 11.59 0.27 1.17
C ASP A 62 11.61 0.82 -0.26
N GLU A 63 11.22 0.00 -1.25
CA GLU A 63 11.15 0.37 -2.66
C GLU A 63 10.28 1.62 -2.92
N HIS A 64 9.23 1.80 -2.13
CA HIS A 64 8.28 2.90 -2.29
C HIS A 64 8.33 3.93 -1.16
N GLY A 65 9.35 3.89 -0.29
CA GLY A 65 9.44 4.70 0.92
C GLY A 65 9.29 6.21 0.70
N SER A 66 9.82 6.72 -0.42
CA SER A 66 9.69 8.13 -0.82
C SER A 66 8.25 8.55 -1.09
N VAL A 67 7.42 7.67 -1.65
CA VAL A 67 5.99 7.91 -1.89
C VAL A 67 5.20 7.77 -0.59
N LEU A 68 5.57 6.78 0.25
CA LEU A 68 4.93 6.55 1.55
C LEU A 68 5.09 7.74 2.50
N ALA A 69 6.15 8.54 2.37
CA ALA A 69 6.35 9.75 3.15
C ALA A 69 5.19 10.76 3.04
N TYR A 70 4.42 10.71 1.95
CA TYR A 70 3.25 11.57 1.75
C TYR A 70 1.94 10.98 2.29
N LEU A 71 1.97 9.80 2.92
CA LEU A 71 0.78 9.23 3.57
C LEU A 71 0.44 10.01 4.84
N GLY A 72 -0.80 10.50 4.87
CA GLY A 72 -1.47 11.06 6.03
C GLY A 72 -2.78 10.34 6.36
N PRO A 73 -3.54 10.83 7.37
CA PRO A 73 -4.69 10.10 7.91
C PRO A 73 -5.82 9.88 6.91
N LYS A 74 -6.01 10.83 5.99
CA LYS A 74 -7.07 10.82 4.96
C LYS A 74 -6.55 10.67 3.53
N SER A 75 -5.23 10.64 3.34
CA SER A 75 -4.65 10.48 2.01
C SER A 75 -4.94 9.10 1.48
N LYS A 76 -5.13 8.98 0.17
CA LYS A 76 -5.20 7.71 -0.52
C LYS A 76 -4.34 7.82 -1.76
N ILE A 77 -3.49 6.83 -1.97
CA ILE A 77 -2.66 6.72 -3.16
C ILE A 77 -3.47 6.01 -4.25
N LEU A 78 -3.43 6.61 -5.44
CA LEU A 78 -3.99 6.09 -6.66
C LEU A 78 -2.85 5.90 -7.65
N ALA A 79 -2.83 4.80 -8.37
CA ALA A 79 -1.79 4.54 -9.37
C ALA A 79 -2.41 4.09 -10.70
N CYS A 80 -1.87 4.58 -11.80
CA CYS A 80 -2.26 4.17 -13.13
C CYS A 80 -1.47 2.93 -13.55
N PRO A 81 -2.13 1.82 -13.92
CA PRO A 81 -1.45 0.59 -14.32
C PRO A 81 -0.75 0.70 -15.68
N GLU A 82 -1.17 1.63 -16.54
CA GLU A 82 -0.59 1.78 -17.88
C GLU A 82 0.63 2.70 -17.89
N CYS A 83 0.51 3.91 -17.33
CA CYS A 83 1.60 4.90 -17.37
C CYS A 83 2.47 4.92 -16.11
N GLY A 84 2.15 4.13 -15.09
CA GLY A 84 2.90 4.04 -13.82
C GLY A 84 2.80 5.28 -12.93
N ARG A 85 2.15 6.36 -13.40
CA ARG A 85 1.99 7.58 -12.60
C ARG A 85 1.03 7.37 -11.46
N TRP A 86 1.31 8.03 -10.35
CA TRP A 86 0.50 7.99 -9.14
C TRP A 86 0.11 9.39 -8.69
N MET A 87 -0.93 9.45 -7.87
CA MET A 87 -1.39 10.70 -7.26
C MET A 87 -1.96 10.44 -5.88
N ILE A 88 -2.00 11.50 -5.08
CA ILE A 88 -2.58 11.49 -3.74
C ILE A 88 -3.93 12.19 -3.80
N ALA A 89 -4.97 11.49 -3.38
CA ALA A 89 -6.31 12.04 -3.24
C ALA A 89 -6.67 12.19 -1.75
N ALA A 90 -7.16 13.37 -1.39
CA ALA A 90 -7.79 13.63 -0.09
C ALA A 90 -9.25 14.04 -0.34
N GLY A 91 -10.11 13.08 -0.71
CA GLY A 91 -11.51 13.34 -1.02
C GLY A 91 -12.05 12.50 -2.18
N THR A 92 -12.87 13.12 -3.04
CA THR A 92 -13.42 12.48 -4.24
C THR A 92 -12.29 12.05 -5.17
N MET A 93 -12.29 10.76 -5.50
CA MET A 93 -11.18 10.14 -6.23
C MET A 93 -11.52 10.09 -7.72
N PRO A 94 -10.65 10.61 -8.61
CA PRO A 94 -10.83 10.41 -10.04
C PRO A 94 -10.83 8.91 -10.35
N LYS A 95 -11.66 8.50 -11.31
CA LYS A 95 -11.72 7.11 -11.78
C LYS A 95 -10.68 6.83 -12.87
N LYS A 96 -10.35 7.85 -13.68
CA LYS A 96 -9.45 7.74 -14.83
C LYS A 96 -8.13 8.46 -14.56
N CYS A 97 -7.06 7.98 -15.19
CA CYS A 97 -5.81 8.72 -15.26
C CYS A 97 -6.04 10.03 -16.03
N SER A 98 -5.56 11.15 -15.49
CA SER A 98 -5.61 12.46 -16.14
C SER A 98 -4.22 12.98 -16.49
N SER A 99 -3.21 12.10 -16.46
CA SER A 99 -1.81 12.50 -16.52
C SER A 99 -1.29 12.68 -17.95
N SER A 100 -1.96 12.10 -18.95
CA SER A 100 -1.74 12.36 -20.37
C SER A 100 -3.06 12.45 -21.11
N LEU A 101 -3.07 13.12 -22.27
CA LEU A 101 -4.25 13.31 -23.11
C LEU A 101 -4.85 11.98 -23.61
N ASP A 102 -4.04 10.92 -23.70
CA ASP A 102 -4.45 9.61 -24.26
C ASP A 102 -4.54 8.47 -23.23
N CYS A 103 -4.19 8.68 -21.95
CA CYS A 103 -4.30 7.60 -20.96
C CYS A 103 -5.71 7.54 -20.39
N ALA A 104 -6.53 6.63 -20.91
CA ALA A 104 -7.90 6.41 -20.45
C ALA A 104 -8.02 5.35 -19.33
N ALA A 105 -6.90 4.82 -18.84
CA ALA A 105 -6.87 3.73 -17.86
C ALA A 105 -7.58 4.09 -16.55
N GLU A 106 -8.25 3.09 -15.97
CA GLU A 106 -8.82 3.21 -14.62
C GLU A 106 -7.70 3.15 -13.56
N LEU A 107 -7.76 4.06 -12.59
CA LEU A 107 -6.79 4.11 -11.49
C LEU A 107 -7.03 2.97 -10.50
N ILE A 108 -5.96 2.26 -10.15
CA ILE A 108 -5.95 1.29 -9.06
C ILE A 108 -5.86 2.07 -7.74
N LYS A 109 -6.63 1.62 -6.74
CA LYS A 109 -6.76 2.29 -5.45
C LYS A 109 -6.30 1.39 -4.34
N MET A 110 -5.79 1.98 -3.26
CA MET A 110 -5.53 1.26 -2.01
C MET A 110 -6.78 0.51 -1.56
N VAL A 111 -6.64 -0.80 -1.41
CA VAL A 111 -7.59 -1.65 -0.70
C VAL A 111 -7.12 -1.79 0.75
N ASP A 112 -8.04 -2.08 1.66
CA ASP A 112 -7.67 -2.30 3.06
C ASP A 112 -6.81 -3.56 3.20
N PHE A 113 -5.57 -3.39 3.65
CA PHE A 113 -4.68 -4.49 3.96
C PHE A 113 -4.98 -5.02 5.36
N LYS A 114 -5.26 -6.32 5.49
CA LYS A 114 -5.39 -6.98 6.79
C LYS A 114 -4.02 -7.49 7.22
N LEU A 115 -3.45 -6.88 8.26
CA LEU A 115 -2.28 -7.44 8.93
C LEU A 115 -2.65 -8.79 9.54
N ALA A 116 -1.96 -9.86 9.13
CA ALA A 116 -2.07 -11.14 9.80
C ALA A 116 -1.51 -10.96 11.23
N LYS A 117 -2.28 -11.34 12.24
CA LYS A 117 -1.72 -11.57 13.57
C LYS A 117 -1.04 -12.93 13.52
N VAL A 118 0.27 -12.99 13.68
CA VAL A 118 0.95 -14.26 13.95
C VAL A 118 0.50 -14.69 15.37
N PRO A 119 0.06 -15.93 15.59
CA PRO A 119 -0.14 -16.44 16.94
C PRO A 119 1.20 -16.45 17.69
N PRO A 120 1.24 -16.12 18.99
CA PRO A 120 2.47 -15.89 19.75
C PRO A 120 3.42 -17.11 19.90
N ASP A 121 3.12 -18.26 19.30
CA ASP A 121 3.80 -19.54 19.55
C ASP A 121 4.51 -20.14 18.33
N LEU A 122 5.16 -19.32 17.51
CA LEU A 122 6.02 -19.79 16.41
C LEU A 122 7.39 -19.13 16.49
N ASP A 123 8.08 -19.39 17.59
CA ASP A 123 9.55 -19.37 17.63
C ASP A 123 10.07 -20.55 16.79
N LEU A 124 10.70 -20.24 15.66
CA LEU A 124 11.57 -21.15 14.90
C LEU A 124 13.02 -20.72 15.10
#